data_AF-A0A8D8F0Z8-F1
#
_entry.id   AF-A0A8D8F0Z8-F1
#
_cell.length_a   1.000
_cell.length_b   1.000
_cell.length_c   1.000
_cell.angle_alpha   90.00
_cell.angle_beta   90.00
_cell.angle_gamma   90.00
#
_symmetry.space_group_name_H-M   'P 1'
#
loop_
_entity.id
_entity.type
_entity.pdbx_description
1 polymer ?
#
loop_
_entity_poly.entity_id
_entity_poly.type
_entity_poly.pdbx_seq_one_letter_code
_entity_poly.pdbx_strand_id
1 'polypeptide(L)'
;MMSVSISEQSNASSSPLSRRHSVTTSQNSSNVDDLALFKSRKTTVRRSARSGQIRGPIDPKVRFAQYRQHQQLTLKPLFFEVPTQEPDPLFVGRHWLVRELANAVQSTDSPGILLSGNLGTGKTALLLQLVEYSCFGRRKEMPIQENDGIYCQINVAHDRLRNLASHVVAYHFCQADNNSTCLIPDFIHSLAAQLCQAPQLAAYHEFLLGEQALQNVLSVKECIADPERAMVMGILEPLSALRRVGKIPPKNCVILIDGLCEAEYHRPDHGDTIASFLQKMTEHFPSWLKVIATIRTQMLEFTKGLAYTKM
;
A
#
# COMPACT_ATOMS: atom_id res chain seq x y z
N MET A 1 70.67 18.45 19.71
CA MET A 1 70.41 19.46 20.76
C MET A 1 68.89 19.55 20.89
N MET A 2 68.31 18.96 21.94
CA MET A 2 68.04 19.58 23.25
C MET A 2 66.78 20.48 23.24
N SER A 3 65.70 19.92 23.79
CA SER A 3 64.77 20.40 24.85
C SER A 3 64.71 21.92 25.20
N VAL A 4 63.62 22.49 25.74
CA VAL A 4 62.61 21.96 26.71
C VAL A 4 61.19 22.57 26.47
N SER A 5 60.17 21.92 27.05
CA SER A 5 58.71 22.21 27.21
C SER A 5 58.24 23.67 27.37
N ILE A 6 56.96 24.01 27.16
CA ILE A 6 55.75 23.88 28.06
C ILE A 6 54.50 24.26 27.20
N SER A 7 53.25 23.75 27.31
CA SER A 7 52.55 22.74 28.17
C SER A 7 51.27 22.16 27.47
N GLU A 8 50.48 21.39 28.24
CA GLU A 8 49.03 21.04 28.21
C GLU A 8 48.12 21.68 27.12
N GLN A 9 47.23 21.02 26.34
CA GLN A 9 46.57 19.69 26.28
C GLN A 9 45.06 19.58 26.67
N SER A 10 44.24 19.37 25.62
CA SER A 10 43.08 18.44 25.48
C SER A 10 41.79 18.54 26.32
N ASN A 11 40.69 18.84 25.60
CA ASN A 11 39.39 18.13 25.50
C ASN A 11 38.58 17.61 26.73
N ALA A 12 37.28 17.96 26.65
CA ALA A 12 36.07 17.17 26.99
C ALA A 12 35.57 17.09 28.46
N SER A 13 34.25 16.80 28.56
CA SER A 13 33.38 16.53 29.73
C SER A 13 32.41 17.66 30.16
N SER A 14 31.28 17.40 30.83
CA SER A 14 30.09 16.61 30.39
C SER A 14 28.97 16.59 31.48
N SER A 15 27.75 17.00 31.12
CA SER A 15 26.48 16.76 31.89
C SER A 15 26.40 17.35 33.33
N PRO A 16 25.23 17.27 34.01
CA PRO A 16 24.82 16.03 34.69
C PRO A 16 23.34 15.63 34.51
N LEU A 17 23.01 14.42 35.00
CA LEU A 17 21.69 13.79 34.99
C LEU A 17 20.74 14.34 36.08
N SER A 18 19.43 14.33 35.84
CA SER A 18 18.46 13.94 36.89
C SER A 18 17.07 13.55 36.35
N ARG A 19 16.52 12.46 36.90
CA ARG A 19 15.13 12.02 36.71
C ARG A 19 14.23 12.79 37.69
N ARG A 20 13.12 13.38 37.23
CA ARG A 20 12.07 13.89 38.13
C ARG A 20 10.84 12.98 38.15
N HIS A 21 10.41 12.64 39.36
CA HIS A 21 9.23 11.82 39.65
C HIS A 21 7.98 12.70 39.86
N SER A 22 6.81 12.17 39.53
CA SER A 22 5.52 12.75 39.93
C SER A 22 5.10 12.26 41.31
N VAL A 23 5.40 13.03 42.37
CA VAL A 23 4.68 13.02 43.65
C VAL A 23 4.78 14.40 44.28
N THR A 24 3.67 14.97 44.77
CA THR A 24 3.73 15.91 45.90
C THR A 24 2.45 15.80 46.72
N THR A 25 2.59 15.44 48.00
CA THR A 25 1.49 15.29 48.96
C THR A 25 1.42 16.50 49.89
N SER A 26 0.20 17.05 50.05
CA SER A 26 -0.34 17.78 51.21
C SER A 26 0.60 18.29 52.32
N GLN A 27 0.50 19.58 52.65
CA GLN A 27 0.22 20.05 54.02
C GLN A 27 -0.25 21.54 54.06
N ASN A 28 -0.70 21.98 55.25
CA ASN A 28 -1.33 23.28 55.56
C ASN A 28 -0.29 24.44 55.57
N SER A 29 -0.57 25.75 55.75
CA SER A 29 -1.73 26.55 56.24
C SER A 29 -1.55 28.02 55.74
N SER A 30 -2.41 29.05 55.89
CA SER A 30 -3.77 29.27 56.44
C SER A 30 -4.30 30.65 55.92
N ASN A 31 -5.27 31.28 56.62
CA ASN A 31 -5.93 32.59 56.41
C ASN A 31 -6.98 32.60 55.29
N VAL A 32 -8.28 32.48 55.60
CA VAL A 32 -9.24 33.47 56.19
C VAL A 32 -9.54 34.67 55.28
N ASP A 33 -10.77 35.02 54.95
CA ASP A 33 -12.11 34.35 54.98
C ASP A 33 -12.98 35.00 53.86
N ASP A 34 -14.28 34.81 53.61
CA ASP A 34 -15.46 34.30 54.35
C ASP A 34 -16.52 33.74 53.35
N LEU A 35 -17.80 33.64 53.75
CA LEU A 35 -19.03 33.50 52.97
C LEU A 35 -19.25 32.14 52.32
N ALA A 36 -19.64 31.19 53.18
CA ALA A 36 -20.26 29.92 52.81
C ALA A 36 -21.61 30.09 52.10
N LEU A 37 -22.06 29.04 51.39
CA LEU A 37 -23.41 28.48 51.56
C LEU A 37 -23.58 27.09 50.87
N PHE A 38 -24.50 26.29 51.41
CA PHE A 38 -25.02 24.99 50.93
C PHE A 38 -24.09 23.76 50.78
N LYS A 39 -24.27 22.83 51.72
CA LYS A 39 -23.79 21.43 51.68
C LYS A 39 -24.62 20.59 50.70
N SER A 40 -24.00 19.70 49.93
CA SER A 40 -24.32 18.24 49.89
C SER A 40 -23.48 17.49 48.84
N ARG A 41 -22.96 16.29 49.20
CA ARG A 41 -22.31 15.38 48.25
C ARG A 41 -23.36 14.69 47.37
N LYS A 42 -23.28 14.84 46.04
CA LYS A 42 -23.96 13.94 45.09
C LYS A 42 -22.96 12.91 44.57
N THR A 43 -23.17 11.64 44.91
CA THR A 43 -22.44 10.50 44.34
C THR A 43 -23.02 10.15 42.97
N THR A 44 -22.16 10.03 41.95
CA THR A 44 -22.59 9.82 40.55
C THR A 44 -22.94 8.34 40.30
N VAL A 45 -24.10 7.91 40.78
CA VAL A 45 -24.60 6.55 40.59
C VAL A 45 -24.93 6.30 39.10
N ARG A 46 -23.98 5.69 38.37
CA ARG A 46 -24.25 5.10 37.04
C ARG A 46 -25.24 3.96 37.19
N ARG A 47 -26.54 4.23 36.99
CA ARG A 47 -27.59 3.21 36.94
C ARG A 47 -27.38 2.31 35.72
N SER A 48 -26.94 1.07 35.94
CA SER A 48 -26.87 0.06 34.90
C SER A 48 -28.27 -0.37 34.47
N ALA A 49 -28.59 -0.26 33.17
CA ALA A 49 -29.86 -0.69 32.60
C ALA A 49 -29.89 -2.22 32.41
N ARG A 50 -29.84 -2.98 33.52
CA ARG A 50 -29.95 -4.45 33.55
C ARG A 50 -31.00 -4.94 34.55
N SER A 51 -32.22 -4.41 34.44
CA SER A 51 -33.42 -5.06 34.99
C SER A 51 -34.65 -4.66 34.18
N GLY A 52 -34.94 -5.44 33.14
CA GLY A 52 -36.20 -5.42 32.42
C GLY A 52 -36.75 -6.84 32.34
N GLN A 53 -37.83 -7.14 33.05
CA GLN A 53 -38.51 -8.41 32.89
C GLN A 53 -39.32 -8.40 31.58
N ILE A 54 -38.74 -8.97 30.53
CA ILE A 54 -39.47 -9.27 29.30
C ILE A 54 -40.36 -10.49 29.59
N ARG A 55 -41.65 -10.26 29.86
CA ARG A 55 -42.66 -11.33 29.90
C ARG A 55 -43.13 -11.63 28.47
N GLY A 56 -42.67 -12.74 27.93
CA GLY A 56 -43.10 -13.29 26.65
C GLY A 56 -42.29 -14.55 26.29
N PRO A 57 -42.73 -15.36 25.30
CA PRO A 57 -41.95 -16.49 24.83
C PRO A 57 -40.67 -15.98 24.15
N ILE A 58 -39.51 -16.22 24.77
CA ILE A 58 -38.21 -15.86 24.18
C ILE A 58 -37.84 -16.97 23.19
N ASP A 59 -37.90 -16.68 21.88
CA ASP A 59 -37.37 -17.59 20.85
C ASP A 59 -35.87 -17.81 21.10
N PRO A 60 -35.40 -19.05 21.34
CA PRO A 60 -33.99 -19.34 21.58
C PRO A 60 -33.08 -18.94 20.41
N LYS A 61 -33.61 -18.84 19.17
CA LYS A 61 -32.84 -18.37 17.99
C LYS A 61 -32.39 -16.91 18.13
N VAL A 62 -33.18 -16.07 18.79
CA VAL A 62 -32.90 -14.63 18.94
C VAL A 62 -31.79 -14.37 19.97
N ARG A 63 -31.58 -15.28 20.92
CA ARG A 63 -30.63 -15.09 22.03
C ARG A 63 -29.17 -15.38 21.69
N PHE A 64 -28.91 -16.02 20.55
CA PHE A 64 -27.58 -16.37 20.06
C PHE A 64 -27.30 -15.90 18.63
N ALA A 65 -27.96 -14.83 18.20
CA ALA A 65 -27.39 -13.95 17.19
C ALA A 65 -26.13 -13.28 17.78
N GLN A 66 -25.00 -14.01 17.77
CA GLN A 66 -23.69 -13.40 17.96
C GLN A 66 -23.60 -12.24 16.97
N TYR A 67 -23.39 -11.03 17.50
CA TYR A 67 -22.88 -9.94 16.69
C TYR A 67 -21.54 -10.42 16.12
N ARG A 68 -21.55 -10.90 14.87
CA ARG A 68 -20.39 -10.85 14.01
C ARG A 68 -20.09 -9.37 13.84
N GLN A 69 -19.31 -8.82 14.78
CA GLN A 69 -18.50 -7.65 14.49
C GLN A 69 -17.82 -7.98 13.18
N HIS A 70 -18.16 -7.23 12.13
CA HIS A 70 -17.54 -7.45 10.84
C HIS A 70 -16.07 -7.16 11.06
N GLN A 71 -15.23 -8.19 11.06
CA GLN A 71 -13.79 -7.98 11.11
C GLN A 71 -13.47 -7.06 9.93
N GLN A 72 -12.82 -5.95 10.22
CA GLN A 72 -12.38 -5.00 9.22
C GLN A 72 -10.87 -5.14 9.17
N LEU A 73 -10.35 -5.40 7.98
CA LEU A 73 -8.92 -5.45 7.76
C LEU A 73 -8.32 -4.10 8.17
N THR A 74 -7.29 -4.13 9.00
CA THR A 74 -6.53 -2.94 9.43
C THR A 74 -5.56 -2.45 8.35
N LEU A 75 -5.80 -2.82 7.09
CA LEU A 75 -5.03 -2.42 5.92
C LEU A 75 -5.60 -1.13 5.31
N LYS A 76 -4.71 -0.27 4.81
CA LYS A 76 -5.08 0.97 4.10
C LYS A 76 -4.28 1.09 2.80
N PRO A 77 -4.93 1.35 1.65
CA PRO A 77 -4.22 1.72 0.44
C PRO A 77 -3.62 3.12 0.61
N LEU A 78 -2.45 3.36 0.01
CA LEU A 78 -1.98 4.71 -0.25
C LEU A 78 -2.91 5.39 -1.28
N PHE A 79 -3.09 6.69 -1.12
CA PHE A 79 -3.72 7.54 -2.13
C PHE A 79 -2.64 8.32 -2.86
N PHE A 80 -2.78 8.45 -4.18
CA PHE A 80 -1.78 9.06 -5.05
C PHE A 80 -2.43 10.20 -5.83
N GLU A 81 -1.99 11.43 -5.58
CA GLU A 81 -2.37 12.59 -6.38
C GLU A 81 -1.33 12.77 -7.48
N VAL A 82 -1.69 12.39 -8.71
CA VAL A 82 -0.84 12.58 -9.89
C VAL A 82 -1.31 13.83 -10.63
N PRO A 83 -0.49 14.90 -10.72
CA PRO A 83 -0.87 16.14 -11.38
C PRO A 83 -1.21 15.90 -12.86
N THR A 84 -2.44 16.23 -13.23
CA THR A 84 -2.95 16.18 -14.61
C THR A 84 -3.23 17.62 -15.07
N GLN A 85 -2.85 17.95 -16.31
CA GLN A 85 -3.07 19.29 -16.87
C GLN A 85 -4.53 19.51 -17.30
N GLU A 86 -5.21 18.42 -17.67
CA GLU A 86 -6.61 18.39 -18.09
C GLU A 86 -7.29 17.18 -17.43
N PRO A 87 -8.60 17.23 -17.12
CA PRO A 87 -9.31 16.15 -16.43
C PRO A 87 -9.58 14.92 -17.31
N ASP A 88 -9.44 15.03 -18.63
CA ASP A 88 -9.52 13.90 -19.56
C ASP A 88 -8.51 14.05 -20.72
N PRO A 89 -7.21 13.76 -20.47
CA PRO A 89 -6.15 14.01 -21.45
C PRO A 89 -6.14 12.93 -22.56
N LEU A 90 -6.17 13.37 -23.82
CA LEU A 90 -6.20 12.48 -25.00
C LEU A 90 -4.95 11.59 -25.11
N PHE A 91 -5.09 10.31 -24.73
CA PHE A 91 -4.01 9.32 -24.81
C PHE A 91 -3.99 8.58 -26.16
N VAL A 92 -3.27 9.12 -27.14
CA VAL A 92 -3.21 8.61 -28.53
C VAL A 92 -1.81 8.12 -28.94
N GLY A 93 -1.74 7.34 -30.03
CA GLY A 93 -0.48 6.94 -30.68
C GLY A 93 0.33 5.84 -29.96
N ARG A 94 -0.14 5.34 -28.82
CA ARG A 94 0.54 4.29 -28.02
C ARG A 94 -0.08 2.89 -28.13
N HIS A 95 -0.95 2.69 -29.12
CA HIS A 95 -1.63 1.40 -29.36
C HIS A 95 -0.65 0.25 -29.63
N TRP A 96 0.52 0.54 -30.22
CA TRP A 96 1.60 -0.45 -30.39
C TRP A 96 2.16 -0.92 -29.05
N LEU A 97 2.38 -0.01 -28.10
CA LEU A 97 2.94 -0.33 -26.78
C LEU A 97 1.92 -1.10 -25.93
N VAL A 98 0.63 -0.77 -26.03
CA VAL A 98 -0.46 -1.57 -25.44
C VAL A 98 -0.48 -2.99 -26.00
N ARG A 99 -0.21 -3.18 -27.30
CA ARG A 99 -0.08 -4.51 -27.92
C ARG A 99 1.12 -5.29 -27.36
N GLU A 100 2.30 -4.68 -27.30
CA GLU A 100 3.50 -5.38 -26.78
C GLU A 100 3.40 -5.69 -25.28
N LEU A 101 2.80 -4.79 -24.49
CA LEU A 101 2.48 -5.07 -23.09
C LEU A 101 1.49 -6.23 -22.94
N ALA A 102 0.43 -6.27 -23.76
CA ALA A 102 -0.52 -7.38 -23.75
C ALA A 102 0.16 -8.71 -24.14
N ASN A 103 1.09 -8.71 -25.10
CA ASN A 103 1.89 -9.88 -25.46
C ASN A 103 2.78 -10.32 -24.28
N ALA A 104 3.56 -9.40 -23.71
CA ALA A 104 4.50 -9.69 -22.63
C ALA A 104 3.83 -10.14 -21.32
N VAL A 105 2.63 -9.64 -21.00
CA VAL A 105 1.85 -10.10 -19.84
C VAL A 105 1.40 -11.56 -19.98
N GLN A 106 1.29 -12.11 -21.20
CA GLN A 106 0.97 -13.53 -21.42
C GLN A 106 2.20 -14.46 -21.43
N SER A 107 3.42 -13.93 -21.62
CA SER A 107 4.66 -14.72 -21.52
C SER A 107 4.87 -15.24 -20.10
N THR A 108 5.42 -16.45 -19.99
CA THR A 108 5.84 -17.06 -18.70
C THR A 108 7.22 -16.62 -18.23
N ASP A 109 7.98 -15.97 -19.10
CA ASP A 109 9.46 -16.04 -19.11
C ASP A 109 10.12 -14.92 -18.29
N SER A 110 9.31 -13.96 -17.85
CA SER A 110 9.69 -12.89 -16.94
C SER A 110 8.56 -12.57 -15.94
N PRO A 111 8.87 -12.24 -14.67
CA PRO A 111 7.89 -11.77 -13.70
C PRO A 111 7.47 -10.31 -13.90
N GLY A 112 8.00 -9.58 -14.88
CA GLY A 112 7.56 -8.21 -15.13
C GLY A 112 8.05 -7.56 -16.42
N ILE A 113 7.55 -6.35 -16.67
CA ILE A 113 7.95 -5.46 -17.75
C ILE A 113 8.47 -4.16 -17.14
N LEU A 114 9.58 -3.65 -17.66
CA LEU A 114 10.15 -2.35 -17.31
C LEU A 114 10.03 -1.39 -18.49
N LEU A 115 9.11 -0.43 -18.37
CA LEU A 115 8.90 0.65 -19.33
C LEU A 115 9.91 1.78 -19.09
N SER A 116 10.88 1.92 -19.99
CA SER A 116 11.84 3.02 -19.96
C SER A 116 11.34 4.23 -20.77
N GLY A 117 11.94 5.40 -20.54
CA GLY A 117 11.65 6.60 -21.33
C GLY A 117 12.03 7.90 -20.62
N ASN A 118 12.26 8.97 -21.37
CA ASN A 118 12.56 10.30 -20.84
C ASN A 118 11.38 10.90 -20.03
N LEU A 119 11.59 12.05 -19.40
CA LEU A 119 10.50 12.92 -18.92
C LEU A 119 9.57 13.31 -20.09
N GLY A 120 8.29 13.56 -19.78
CA GLY A 120 7.27 13.90 -20.79
C GLY A 120 6.82 12.76 -21.71
N THR A 121 7.49 11.60 -21.71
CA THR A 121 7.15 10.48 -22.64
C THR A 121 5.85 9.73 -22.32
N GLY A 122 5.03 10.20 -21.37
CA GLY A 122 3.69 9.65 -21.13
C GLY A 122 3.63 8.26 -20.47
N LYS A 123 4.69 7.83 -19.76
CA LYS A 123 4.72 6.56 -19.01
C LYS A 123 3.64 6.53 -17.92
N THR A 124 3.66 7.54 -17.04
CA THR A 124 2.65 7.79 -16.01
C THR A 124 1.25 7.87 -16.60
N ALA A 125 1.07 8.54 -17.75
CA ALA A 125 -0.21 8.64 -18.43
C ALA A 125 -0.73 7.28 -18.93
N LEU A 126 0.14 6.39 -19.44
CA LEU A 126 -0.23 5.02 -19.79
C LEU A 126 -0.68 4.20 -18.57
N LEU A 127 0.02 4.34 -17.43
CA LEU A 127 -0.37 3.65 -16.20
C LEU A 127 -1.66 4.22 -15.61
N LEU A 128 -1.88 5.53 -15.65
CA LEU A 128 -3.17 6.14 -15.30
C LEU A 128 -4.30 5.61 -16.19
N GLN A 129 -4.12 5.53 -17.51
CA GLN A 129 -5.11 4.92 -18.40
C GLN A 129 -5.40 3.45 -18.03
N LEU A 130 -4.38 2.66 -17.70
CA LEU A 130 -4.56 1.29 -17.23
C LEU A 130 -5.33 1.22 -15.90
N VAL A 131 -5.11 2.16 -14.97
CA VAL A 131 -5.89 2.27 -13.74
C VAL A 131 -7.35 2.68 -14.05
N GLU A 132 -7.59 3.66 -14.92
CA GLU A 132 -8.92 4.16 -15.26
C GLU A 132 -9.86 3.12 -15.88
N TYR A 133 -9.34 2.17 -16.66
CA TYR A 133 -10.11 1.05 -17.23
C TYR A 133 -10.08 -0.23 -16.38
N SER A 134 -9.35 -0.25 -15.26
CA SER A 134 -9.27 -1.41 -14.33
C SER A 134 -10.48 -1.50 -13.39
N CYS A 135 -10.42 -2.38 -12.38
CA CYS A 135 -11.37 -2.40 -11.26
C CYS A 135 -11.29 -1.18 -10.33
N PHE A 136 -10.20 -0.40 -10.36
CA PHE A 136 -10.01 0.80 -9.53
C PHE A 136 -10.54 2.08 -10.19
N GLY A 137 -10.73 2.05 -11.51
CA GLY A 137 -11.11 3.21 -12.31
C GLY A 137 -12.60 3.27 -12.66
N ARG A 138 -13.06 4.45 -13.09
CA ARG A 138 -14.46 4.72 -13.42
C ARG A 138 -14.84 4.43 -14.88
N ARG A 139 -13.86 4.19 -15.78
CA ARG A 139 -14.11 4.07 -17.24
C ARG A 139 -14.38 2.65 -17.72
N LYS A 140 -14.23 1.66 -16.83
CA LYS A 140 -14.48 0.23 -17.06
C LYS A 140 -15.79 -0.06 -17.81
N GLU A 141 -16.85 0.69 -17.51
CA GLU A 141 -18.23 0.43 -17.96
C GLU A 141 -18.71 1.28 -19.14
N MET A 142 -17.94 2.28 -19.58
CA MET A 142 -18.33 3.16 -20.70
C MET A 142 -18.53 2.33 -22.00
N PRO A 143 -19.76 2.21 -22.55
CA PRO A 143 -20.01 1.42 -23.74
C PRO A 143 -19.43 2.10 -24.98
N ILE A 144 -18.97 1.30 -25.94
CA ILE A 144 -18.52 1.81 -27.24
C ILE A 144 -19.77 2.13 -28.07
N GLN A 145 -19.86 3.35 -28.60
CA GLN A 145 -20.83 3.65 -29.65
C GLN A 145 -20.33 3.03 -30.96
N GLU A 146 -21.07 2.04 -31.45
CA GLU A 146 -20.84 1.40 -32.74
C GLU A 146 -21.03 2.45 -33.86
N ASN A 147 -19.96 2.71 -34.61
CA ASN A 147 -19.94 3.65 -35.72
C ASN A 147 -18.86 3.21 -36.72
N ASP A 148 -19.28 2.74 -37.89
CA ASP A 148 -18.38 2.13 -38.87
C ASP A 148 -17.46 3.15 -39.56
N GLY A 149 -16.18 2.79 -39.67
CA GLY A 149 -15.15 3.62 -40.31
C GLY A 149 -13.80 3.56 -39.61
N ILE A 150 -13.02 4.64 -39.73
CA ILE A 150 -11.68 4.77 -39.09
C ILE A 150 -11.75 4.54 -37.56
N TYR A 151 -12.88 4.90 -36.94
CA TYR A 151 -13.18 4.66 -35.53
C TYR A 151 -13.07 3.18 -35.11
N CYS A 152 -13.26 2.22 -36.02
CA CYS A 152 -13.07 0.79 -35.73
C CYS A 152 -11.63 0.47 -35.27
N GLN A 153 -10.61 1.09 -35.88
CA GLN A 153 -9.21 0.88 -35.45
C GLN A 153 -8.92 1.51 -34.09
N ILE A 154 -9.60 2.60 -33.76
CA ILE A 154 -9.51 3.27 -32.45
C ILE A 154 -10.20 2.40 -31.39
N ASN A 155 -11.42 1.92 -31.67
CA ASN A 155 -12.18 1.01 -30.80
C ASN A 155 -11.39 -0.25 -30.47
N VAL A 156 -10.85 -0.96 -31.48
CA VAL A 156 -10.00 -2.15 -31.30
C VAL A 156 -8.74 -1.88 -30.46
N ALA A 157 -8.21 -0.65 -30.49
CA ALA A 157 -7.08 -0.27 -29.63
C ALA A 157 -7.52 0.03 -28.18
N HIS A 158 -8.67 0.67 -27.97
CA HIS A 158 -9.29 0.81 -26.65
C HIS A 158 -9.70 -0.54 -26.06
N ASP A 159 -10.16 -1.51 -26.87
CA ASP A 159 -10.46 -2.87 -26.42
C ASP A 159 -9.23 -3.60 -25.91
N ARG A 160 -8.08 -3.45 -26.59
CA ARG A 160 -6.79 -3.98 -26.11
C ARG A 160 -6.36 -3.33 -24.79
N LEU A 161 -6.57 -2.01 -24.65
CA LEU A 161 -6.28 -1.28 -23.42
C LEU A 161 -7.19 -1.74 -22.26
N ARG A 162 -8.51 -1.87 -22.50
CA ARG A 162 -9.49 -2.41 -21.53
C ARG A 162 -9.18 -3.86 -21.15
N ASN A 163 -8.80 -4.69 -22.11
CA ASN A 163 -8.42 -6.08 -21.87
C ASN A 163 -7.19 -6.17 -20.97
N LEU A 164 -6.12 -5.42 -21.29
CA LEU A 164 -4.92 -5.34 -20.45
C LEU A 164 -5.23 -4.77 -19.06
N ALA A 165 -6.00 -3.68 -18.97
CA ALA A 165 -6.46 -3.09 -17.71
C ALA A 165 -7.30 -4.04 -16.84
N SER A 166 -8.06 -4.97 -17.44
CA SER A 166 -8.82 -5.99 -16.71
C SER A 166 -7.97 -7.02 -15.96
N HIS A 167 -6.66 -7.07 -16.23
CA HIS A 167 -5.70 -7.88 -15.48
C HIS A 167 -5.14 -7.14 -14.26
N VAL A 168 -5.32 -5.81 -14.14
CA VAL A 168 -4.74 -5.02 -13.04
C VAL A 168 -5.40 -5.38 -11.71
N VAL A 169 -4.58 -5.64 -10.69
CA VAL A 169 -4.98 -6.02 -9.31
C VAL A 169 -4.42 -5.10 -8.23
N ALA A 170 -3.46 -4.24 -8.56
CA ALA A 170 -2.97 -3.14 -7.72
C ALA A 170 -2.18 -2.14 -8.56
N TYR A 171 -2.00 -0.94 -8.03
CA TYR A 171 -1.17 0.12 -8.61
C TYR A 171 -0.45 0.91 -7.52
N HIS A 172 0.73 1.45 -7.85
CA HIS A 172 1.55 2.25 -6.97
C HIS A 172 2.25 3.33 -7.78
N PHE A 173 2.26 4.57 -7.30
CA PHE A 173 2.98 5.67 -7.92
C PHE A 173 4.00 6.18 -6.91
N CYS A 174 5.29 6.01 -7.19
CA CYS A 174 6.35 6.59 -6.37
C CYS A 174 6.43 8.10 -6.66
N GLN A 175 6.50 8.92 -5.63
CA GLN A 175 6.46 10.38 -5.69
C GLN A 175 7.58 10.95 -4.81
N ALA A 176 8.58 11.59 -5.42
CA ALA A 176 9.78 12.05 -4.71
C ALA A 176 9.50 13.15 -3.67
N ASP A 177 8.35 13.83 -3.77
CA ASP A 177 7.81 14.80 -2.83
C ASP A 177 6.93 14.19 -1.71
N ASN A 178 6.49 12.93 -1.86
CA ASN A 178 5.72 12.19 -0.85
C ASN A 178 6.43 10.89 -0.44
N ASN A 179 7.31 10.99 0.56
CA ASN A 179 8.20 9.91 0.98
C ASN A 179 7.49 8.58 1.35
N SER A 180 6.24 8.60 1.84
CA SER A 180 5.51 7.37 2.16
C SER A 180 5.22 6.50 0.92
N THR A 181 5.24 7.08 -0.28
CA THR A 181 5.15 6.33 -1.54
C THR A 181 6.47 5.67 -1.95
N CYS A 182 7.58 6.00 -1.29
CA CYS A 182 8.91 5.49 -1.60
C CYS A 182 9.41 4.46 -0.58
N LEU A 183 8.71 4.30 0.55
CA LEU A 183 9.03 3.34 1.60
C LEU A 183 8.44 1.95 1.32
N ILE A 184 9.28 0.92 1.45
CA ILE A 184 8.90 -0.49 1.24
C ILE A 184 7.77 -0.96 2.19
N PRO A 185 7.75 -0.63 3.49
CA PRO A 185 6.68 -1.07 4.39
C PRO A 185 5.30 -0.55 3.99
N ASP A 186 5.21 0.73 3.62
CA ASP A 186 3.99 1.38 3.15
C ASP A 186 3.56 0.84 1.78
N PHE A 187 4.51 0.56 0.87
CA PHE A 187 4.25 -0.15 -0.39
C PHE A 187 3.61 -1.52 -0.17
N ILE A 188 4.17 -2.38 0.71
CA ILE A 188 3.63 -3.72 1.00
C ILE A 188 2.24 -3.63 1.63
N HIS A 189 2.06 -2.74 2.61
CA HIS A 189 0.79 -2.55 3.30
C HIS A 189 -0.32 -2.04 2.34
N SER A 190 0.02 -1.07 1.48
CA SER A 190 -0.85 -0.54 0.42
C SER A 190 -1.20 -1.61 -0.62
N LEU A 191 -0.20 -2.39 -1.06
CA LEU A 191 -0.36 -3.47 -2.03
C LEU A 191 -1.36 -4.51 -1.53
N ALA A 192 -1.18 -5.01 -0.30
CA ALA A 192 -2.14 -5.94 0.30
C ALA A 192 -3.56 -5.35 0.41
N ALA A 193 -3.68 -4.06 0.75
CA ALA A 193 -4.97 -3.37 0.83
C ALA A 193 -5.70 -3.30 -0.52
N GLN A 194 -4.97 -3.08 -1.62
CA GLN A 194 -5.53 -3.03 -2.98
C GLN A 194 -5.83 -4.43 -3.55
N LEU A 195 -4.97 -5.42 -3.28
CA LEU A 195 -5.22 -6.81 -3.67
C LEU A 195 -6.50 -7.37 -3.03
N CYS A 196 -6.87 -6.88 -1.84
CA CYS A 196 -8.15 -7.19 -1.20
C CYS A 196 -9.38 -6.53 -1.88
N GLN A 197 -9.18 -5.49 -2.70
CA GLN A 197 -10.24 -4.77 -3.42
C GLN A 197 -10.44 -5.29 -4.85
N ALA A 198 -9.42 -5.91 -5.44
CA ALA A 198 -9.49 -6.49 -6.78
C ALA A 198 -10.50 -7.66 -6.83
N PRO A 199 -11.62 -7.57 -7.59
CA PRO A 199 -12.69 -8.58 -7.55
C PRO A 199 -12.24 -10.01 -7.92
N GLN A 200 -11.27 -10.12 -8.82
CA GLN A 200 -10.65 -11.40 -9.21
C GLN A 200 -9.79 -12.05 -8.11
N LEU A 201 -9.52 -11.33 -7.02
CA LEU A 201 -8.80 -11.77 -5.83
C LEU A 201 -9.67 -11.77 -4.56
N ALA A 202 -11.01 -11.77 -4.66
CA ALA A 202 -11.91 -11.78 -3.50
C ALA A 202 -11.60 -12.91 -2.48
N ALA A 203 -11.12 -14.06 -2.96
CA ALA A 203 -10.68 -15.16 -2.09
C ALA A 203 -9.45 -14.84 -1.22
N TYR A 204 -8.59 -13.88 -1.61
CA TYR A 204 -7.49 -13.38 -0.79
C TYR A 204 -8.00 -12.46 0.32
N HIS A 205 -8.96 -11.58 0.02
CA HIS A 205 -9.68 -10.81 1.04
C HIS A 205 -10.36 -11.72 2.07
N GLU A 206 -11.12 -12.73 1.63
CA GLU A 206 -11.77 -13.70 2.52
C GLU A 206 -10.77 -14.48 3.39
N PHE A 207 -9.64 -14.90 2.81
CA PHE A 207 -8.61 -15.64 3.52
C PHE A 207 -7.91 -14.77 4.57
N LEU A 208 -7.53 -13.55 4.21
CA LEU A 208 -6.91 -12.59 5.13
C LEU A 208 -7.88 -12.17 6.24
N LEU A 209 -9.16 -12.00 5.92
CA LEU A 209 -10.21 -11.68 6.89
C LEU A 209 -10.38 -12.78 7.95
N GLY A 210 -10.23 -14.05 7.56
CA GLY A 210 -10.29 -15.19 8.47
C GLY A 210 -9.04 -15.44 9.30
N GLU A 211 -7.86 -14.97 8.86
CA GLU A 211 -6.57 -15.30 9.48
C GLU A 211 -5.89 -14.08 10.13
N GLN A 212 -6.03 -13.99 11.45
CA GLN A 212 -5.47 -12.89 12.24
C GLN A 212 -3.93 -12.86 12.23
N ALA A 213 -3.25 -14.01 12.08
CA ALA A 213 -1.80 -14.06 12.00
C ALA A 213 -1.27 -13.32 10.76
N LEU A 214 -1.94 -13.47 9.61
CA LEU A 214 -1.57 -12.80 8.36
C LEU A 214 -1.88 -11.29 8.41
N GLN A 215 -2.99 -10.89 9.03
CA GLN A 215 -3.28 -9.47 9.30
C GLN A 215 -2.18 -8.81 10.16
N ASN A 216 -1.62 -9.54 11.12
CA ASN A 216 -0.52 -9.03 11.95
C ASN A 216 0.78 -8.90 11.13
N VAL A 217 1.12 -9.91 10.30
CA VAL A 217 2.29 -9.91 9.39
C VAL A 217 2.25 -8.76 8.39
N LEU A 218 1.06 -8.34 7.94
CA LEU A 218 0.86 -7.20 7.04
C LEU A 218 0.64 -5.86 7.76
N SER A 219 0.75 -5.81 9.08
CA SER A 219 0.72 -4.55 9.81
C SER A 219 2.00 -3.75 9.53
N VAL A 220 1.89 -2.42 9.45
CA VAL A 220 3.04 -1.53 9.14
C VAL A 220 4.24 -1.79 10.07
N LYS A 221 4.00 -2.16 11.33
CA LYS A 221 5.06 -2.55 12.29
C LYS A 221 5.86 -3.77 11.83
N GLU A 222 5.18 -4.84 11.40
CA GLU A 222 5.88 -6.05 10.95
C GLU A 222 6.48 -5.83 9.55
N CYS A 223 5.83 -5.05 8.67
CA CYS A 223 6.42 -4.64 7.39
C CYS A 223 7.70 -3.79 7.55
N ILE A 224 7.83 -3.00 8.63
CA ILE A 224 9.07 -2.30 8.99
C ILE A 224 10.13 -3.27 9.54
N ALA A 225 9.71 -4.27 10.33
CA ALA A 225 10.62 -5.21 10.97
C ALA A 225 11.21 -6.26 10.02
N ASP A 226 10.40 -6.76 9.07
CA ASP A 226 10.75 -7.81 8.12
C ASP A 226 9.89 -7.68 6.83
N PRO A 227 10.25 -6.77 5.90
CA PRO A 227 9.48 -6.53 4.69
C PRO A 227 9.48 -7.72 3.72
N GLU A 228 10.56 -8.50 3.69
CA GLU A 228 10.67 -9.71 2.88
C GLU A 228 9.65 -10.76 3.33
N ARG A 229 9.58 -11.04 4.64
CA ARG A 229 8.55 -11.91 5.21
C ARG A 229 7.14 -11.37 5.03
N ALA A 230 6.92 -10.06 5.19
CA ALA A 230 5.61 -9.45 5.00
C ALA A 230 5.11 -9.61 3.56
N MET A 231 5.99 -9.44 2.58
CA MET A 231 5.69 -9.68 1.16
C MET A 231 5.47 -11.16 0.84
N VAL A 232 6.36 -12.05 1.30
CA VAL A 232 6.30 -13.49 0.98
C VAL A 232 5.13 -14.16 1.71
N MET A 233 5.13 -14.17 3.05
CA MET A 233 4.08 -14.85 3.84
C MET A 233 2.74 -14.13 3.79
N GLY A 234 2.72 -12.79 3.69
CA GLY A 234 1.49 -12.00 3.71
C GLY A 234 0.80 -11.87 2.35
N ILE A 235 1.55 -11.95 1.24
CA ILE A 235 1.00 -11.71 -0.11
C ILE A 235 1.28 -12.89 -1.05
N LEU A 236 2.55 -13.19 -1.35
CA LEU A 236 2.91 -14.09 -2.45
C LEU A 236 2.55 -15.56 -2.18
N GLU A 237 2.77 -16.07 -0.96
CA GLU A 237 2.39 -17.41 -0.56
C GLU A 237 0.87 -17.61 -0.50
N PRO A 238 0.06 -16.74 0.17
CA PRO A 238 -1.40 -16.80 0.13
C PRO A 238 -1.97 -16.80 -1.29
N LEU A 239 -1.54 -15.88 -2.15
CA LEU A 239 -2.00 -15.82 -3.55
C LEU A 239 -1.65 -17.11 -4.31
N SER A 240 -0.43 -17.62 -4.13
CA SER A 240 0.01 -18.86 -4.76
C SER A 240 -0.77 -20.08 -4.27
N ALA A 241 -1.07 -20.16 -2.98
CA ALA A 241 -1.87 -21.23 -2.39
C ALA A 241 -3.32 -21.19 -2.87
N LEU A 242 -3.95 -20.00 -2.86
CA LEU A 242 -5.34 -19.80 -3.33
C LEU A 242 -5.49 -20.10 -4.83
N ARG A 243 -4.50 -19.73 -5.65
CA ARG A 243 -4.45 -20.12 -7.06
C ARG A 243 -4.28 -21.63 -7.25
N ARG A 244 -3.44 -22.28 -6.46
CA ARG A 244 -3.20 -23.75 -6.50
C ARG A 244 -4.47 -24.56 -6.19
N VAL A 245 -5.34 -24.07 -5.31
CA VAL A 245 -6.64 -24.69 -5.00
C VAL A 245 -7.81 -24.17 -5.84
N GLY A 246 -7.53 -23.45 -6.94
CA GLY A 246 -8.55 -22.97 -7.89
C GLY A 246 -9.46 -21.84 -7.39
N LYS A 247 -9.17 -21.23 -6.23
CA LYS A 247 -9.96 -20.11 -5.68
C LYS A 247 -9.69 -18.77 -6.37
N ILE A 248 -8.54 -18.62 -7.04
CA ILE A 248 -8.23 -17.47 -7.91
C ILE A 248 -8.38 -17.92 -9.36
N PRO A 249 -9.15 -17.21 -10.22
CA PRO A 249 -9.35 -17.59 -11.62
C PRO A 249 -8.03 -17.75 -12.41
N PRO A 250 -7.99 -18.63 -13.43
CA PRO A 250 -6.76 -18.97 -14.17
C PRO A 250 -6.32 -17.90 -15.18
N LYS A 251 -6.35 -16.61 -14.79
CA LYS A 251 -5.85 -15.47 -15.57
C LYS A 251 -4.53 -14.94 -15.00
N ASN A 252 -3.80 -14.16 -15.78
CA ASN A 252 -2.68 -13.39 -15.24
C ASN A 252 -3.20 -12.16 -14.49
N CYS A 253 -2.39 -11.62 -13.59
CA CYS A 253 -2.70 -10.46 -12.76
C CYS A 253 -1.54 -9.47 -12.83
N VAL A 254 -1.83 -8.17 -12.81
CA VAL A 254 -0.85 -7.10 -13.05
C VAL A 254 -0.81 -6.13 -11.87
N ILE A 255 0.39 -5.88 -11.36
CA ILE A 255 0.70 -4.78 -10.42
C ILE A 255 1.37 -3.67 -11.22
N LEU A 256 0.84 -2.45 -11.19
CA LEU A 256 1.44 -1.28 -11.84
C LEU A 256 2.34 -0.54 -10.83
N ILE A 257 3.56 -0.15 -11.24
CA ILE A 257 4.49 0.62 -10.38
C ILE A 257 5.11 1.76 -11.20
N ASP A 258 4.53 2.96 -11.11
CA ASP A 258 5.08 4.13 -11.81
C ASP A 258 6.25 4.75 -11.03
N GLY A 259 7.30 5.16 -11.75
CA GLY A 259 8.35 6.00 -11.19
C GLY A 259 9.30 5.29 -10.23
N LEU A 260 9.81 4.10 -10.55
CA LEU A 260 10.83 3.43 -9.70
C LEU A 260 12.01 4.36 -9.32
N CYS A 261 12.41 5.24 -10.24
CA CYS A 261 13.43 6.26 -10.01
C CYS A 261 13.06 7.36 -8.99
N GLU A 262 11.77 7.59 -8.72
CA GLU A 262 11.36 8.57 -7.70
C GLU A 262 11.65 8.04 -6.29
N ALA A 263 11.58 6.72 -6.09
CA ALA A 263 11.97 6.05 -4.85
C ALA A 263 13.50 6.03 -4.63
N GLU A 264 14.31 6.16 -5.69
CA GLU A 264 15.77 6.23 -5.58
C GLU A 264 16.26 7.50 -4.86
N TYR A 265 15.48 8.60 -4.91
CA TYR A 265 15.75 9.81 -4.14
C TYR A 265 15.52 9.64 -2.62
N HIS A 266 14.82 8.57 -2.20
CA HIS A 266 14.59 8.21 -0.80
C HIS A 266 15.37 6.94 -0.40
N ARG A 267 16.47 6.63 -1.10
CA ARG A 267 17.38 5.55 -0.74
C ARG A 267 17.86 5.72 0.72
N PRO A 268 17.68 4.72 1.60
CA PRO A 268 18.28 4.74 2.93
C PRO A 268 19.79 4.45 2.86
N ASP A 269 20.54 4.89 3.86
CA ASP A 269 21.98 4.58 3.99
C ASP A 269 22.23 3.06 4.03
N HIS A 270 21.31 2.31 4.63
CA HIS A 270 21.32 0.87 4.76
C HIS A 270 19.91 0.31 4.45
N GLY A 271 19.82 -0.67 3.57
CA GLY A 271 18.56 -1.29 3.15
C GLY A 271 18.35 -1.23 1.64
N ASP A 272 17.09 -1.34 1.23
CA ASP A 272 16.66 -1.40 -0.17
C ASP A 272 15.88 -0.15 -0.59
N THR A 273 15.86 0.13 -1.90
CA THR A 273 14.80 0.92 -2.53
C THR A 273 13.70 -0.01 -3.04
N ILE A 274 12.56 0.51 -3.47
CA ILE A 274 11.50 -0.30 -4.09
C ILE A 274 12.06 -1.11 -5.29
N ALA A 275 13.00 -0.56 -6.07
CA ALA A 275 13.63 -1.27 -7.17
C ALA A 275 14.52 -2.45 -6.72
N SER A 276 15.39 -2.27 -5.71
CA SER A 276 16.25 -3.37 -5.24
C SER A 276 15.49 -4.40 -4.40
N PHE A 277 14.42 -4.00 -3.71
CA PHE A 277 13.50 -4.90 -3.03
C PHE A 277 12.74 -5.80 -4.02
N LEU A 278 12.17 -5.21 -5.08
CA LEU A 278 11.54 -5.99 -6.16
C LEU A 278 12.52 -6.97 -6.83
N GLN A 279 13.80 -6.58 -6.97
CA GLN A 279 14.85 -7.49 -7.43
C GLN A 279 15.03 -8.70 -6.51
N LYS A 280 15.09 -8.51 -5.18
CA LYS A 280 15.16 -9.64 -4.22
C LYS A 280 13.91 -10.52 -4.28
N MET A 281 12.73 -9.91 -4.45
CA MET A 281 11.47 -10.64 -4.49
C MET A 281 11.24 -11.42 -5.79
N THR A 282 12.03 -11.20 -6.84
CA THR A 282 11.88 -11.82 -8.19
C THR A 282 11.56 -13.31 -8.17
N GLU A 283 12.28 -14.10 -7.38
CA GLU A 283 12.13 -15.57 -7.34
C GLU A 283 10.87 -16.04 -6.60
N HIS A 284 10.29 -15.19 -5.75
CA HIS A 284 9.05 -15.45 -5.02
C HIS A 284 7.79 -15.09 -5.82
N PHE A 285 7.91 -14.35 -6.93
CA PHE A 285 6.76 -13.97 -7.76
C PHE A 285 6.26 -15.18 -8.58
N PRO A 286 5.00 -15.61 -8.42
CA PRO A 286 4.47 -16.70 -9.24
C PRO A 286 4.25 -16.20 -10.67
N SER A 287 4.52 -17.04 -11.67
CA SER A 287 4.60 -16.64 -13.09
C SER A 287 3.35 -15.99 -13.70
N TRP A 288 2.18 -16.12 -13.05
CA TRP A 288 0.92 -15.47 -13.43
C TRP A 288 0.73 -14.06 -12.85
N LEU A 289 1.50 -13.67 -11.84
CA LEU A 289 1.49 -12.32 -11.25
C LEU A 289 2.65 -11.52 -11.85
N LYS A 290 2.31 -10.47 -12.61
CA LYS A 290 3.26 -9.61 -13.33
C LYS A 290 3.38 -8.25 -12.68
N VAL A 291 4.57 -7.66 -12.71
CA VAL A 291 4.79 -6.23 -12.45
C VAL A 291 4.94 -5.48 -13.78
N ILE A 292 4.25 -4.36 -13.97
CA ILE A 292 4.59 -3.37 -15.01
C ILE A 292 5.13 -2.14 -14.30
N ALA A 293 6.45 -1.98 -14.33
CA ALA A 293 7.15 -0.88 -13.70
C ALA A 293 7.57 0.20 -14.72
N THR A 294 7.70 1.46 -14.31
CA THR A 294 8.24 2.53 -15.17
C THR A 294 9.48 3.18 -14.57
N ILE A 295 10.39 3.65 -15.43
CA ILE A 295 11.60 4.38 -14.99
C ILE A 295 12.06 5.43 -16.01
N ARG A 296 12.70 6.50 -15.53
CA ARG A 296 13.42 7.47 -16.38
C ARG A 296 14.64 6.78 -17.03
N THR A 297 14.83 6.94 -18.35
CA THR A 297 15.97 6.31 -19.08
C THR A 297 17.33 6.66 -18.48
N GLN A 298 17.46 7.86 -17.90
CA GLN A 298 18.66 8.37 -17.24
C GLN A 298 19.05 7.62 -15.96
N MET A 299 18.18 6.74 -15.45
CA MET A 299 18.32 6.06 -14.15
C MET A 299 18.14 4.54 -14.28
N LEU A 300 18.37 3.98 -15.47
CA LEU A 300 18.23 2.54 -15.74
C LEU A 300 19.21 1.68 -14.92
N GLU A 301 20.34 2.23 -14.47
CA GLU A 301 21.33 1.53 -13.66
C GLU A 301 20.77 0.97 -12.35
N PHE A 302 19.83 1.64 -11.70
CA PHE A 302 19.18 1.18 -10.47
C PHE A 302 18.24 -0.02 -10.69
N THR A 303 17.96 -0.37 -11.95
CA THR A 303 17.11 -1.52 -12.33
C THR A 303 17.86 -2.63 -13.07
N LYS A 304 19.20 -2.59 -13.08
CA LYS A 304 20.03 -3.56 -13.82
C LYS A 304 19.77 -5.01 -13.45
N GLY A 305 19.48 -5.31 -12.19
CA GLY A 305 19.19 -6.66 -11.71
C GLY A 305 17.71 -7.07 -11.71
N LEU A 306 16.78 -6.20 -12.11
CA LEU A 306 15.40 -6.63 -12.37
C LEU A 306 15.37 -7.49 -13.65
N ALA A 307 14.98 -8.76 -13.51
CA ALA A 307 14.81 -9.72 -14.60
C ALA A 307 13.56 -9.45 -15.47
N TYR A 308 13.20 -8.18 -15.66
CA TYR A 308 12.01 -7.73 -16.37
C TYR A 308 12.27 -7.55 -17.87
N THR A 309 11.27 -7.87 -18.71
CA THR A 309 11.29 -7.52 -20.13
C THR A 309 11.39 -6.01 -20.29
N LYS A 310 12.39 -5.50 -21.01
CA LYS A 310 12.66 -4.06 -21.15
C LYS A 310 11.99 -3.51 -22.42
N MET A 311 11.38 -2.33 -22.31
CA MET A 311 10.70 -1.60 -23.39
C MET A 311 10.98 -0.09 -23.32
#